data_AF-A0A0B6B145-F1
#
_entry.id   AF-A0A0B6B145-F1
#
_cell.length_a   1.000
_cell.length_b   1.000
_cell.length_c   1.000
_cell.angle_alpha   90.00
_cell.angle_beta   90.00
_cell.angle_gamma   90.00
#
_symmetry.space_group_name_H-M   'P 1'
#
loop_
_entity.id
_entity.type
_entity.pdbx_description
1 polymer ?
#
loop_
_entity_poly.entity_id
_entity_poly.type
_entity_poly.pdbx_seq_one_letter_code
_entity_poly.pdbx_strand_id
1 'polypeptide(L)'
;MSRASLLWKIWSEKNRNWLDSLPSACLKEFPLIPQLFEVTRKFRNIVSKRSNQGIPGWIETCKMYSFPALDTFITYIEKDLQGVMAACVDPLSNGLSEGHIHRVKMLKRMMYGRASDELLKKRVLIPLL
;
A
#
# COMPACT_ATOMS: atom_id res chain seq x y z
N MET A 1 -4.54 -22.78 -7.30
CA MET A 1 -3.97 -21.41 -7.41
C MET A 1 -3.60 -20.95 -6.01
N SER A 2 -2.36 -20.47 -5.76
CA SER A 2 -1.95 -20.02 -4.43
C SER A 2 -2.43 -18.60 -4.15
N ARG A 3 -2.55 -18.22 -2.86
CA ARG A 3 -2.92 -16.84 -2.46
C ARG A 3 -2.01 -15.79 -3.10
N ALA A 4 -0.70 -16.02 -3.14
CA ALA A 4 0.25 -15.10 -3.76
C ALA A 4 0.00 -14.95 -5.28
N SER A 5 -0.25 -16.07 -5.97
CA SER A 5 -0.55 -16.03 -7.41
C SER A 5 -1.86 -15.28 -7.70
N LEU A 6 -2.87 -15.39 -6.83
CA LEU A 6 -4.12 -14.65 -6.93
C LEU A 6 -3.90 -13.14 -6.75
N LEU A 7 -3.19 -12.74 -5.68
CA LEU A 7 -2.88 -11.33 -5.43
C LEU A 7 -2.05 -10.71 -6.57
N TRP A 8 -1.10 -11.47 -7.12
CA TRP A 8 -0.34 -11.03 -8.29
C TRP A 8 -1.23 -10.83 -9.51
N LYS A 9 -2.22 -11.72 -9.73
CA LYS A 9 -3.18 -11.56 -10.83
C LYS A 9 -4.10 -10.35 -10.66
N ILE A 10 -4.56 -10.10 -9.43
CA ILE A 10 -5.41 -8.94 -9.10
C ILE A 10 -4.62 -7.63 -9.25
N TRP A 11 -3.37 -7.60 -8.79
CA TRP A 11 -2.56 -6.39 -8.84
C TRP A 11 -2.03 -6.11 -10.25
N SER A 12 -1.46 -7.10 -10.95
CA SER A 12 -0.67 -6.88 -12.17
C SER A 12 -1.45 -6.30 -13.36
N GLU A 13 -0.92 -5.22 -13.95
CA GLU A 13 -1.43 -4.58 -15.18
C GLU A 13 -1.49 -5.49 -16.41
N LYS A 14 -0.64 -6.53 -16.44
CA LYS A 14 -0.60 -7.52 -17.52
C LYS A 14 -1.85 -8.42 -17.50
N ASN A 15 -2.55 -8.50 -16.37
CA ASN A 15 -3.69 -9.39 -16.15
C ASN A 15 -5.03 -8.63 -16.19
N ARG A 16 -5.13 -7.55 -16.97
CA ARG A 16 -6.34 -6.71 -17.03
C ARG A 16 -7.62 -7.48 -17.39
N ASN A 17 -7.51 -8.51 -18.22
CA ASN A 17 -8.64 -9.33 -18.69
C ASN A 17 -8.72 -10.67 -17.94
N TRP A 18 -7.96 -10.84 -16.84
CA TRP A 18 -7.97 -12.09 -16.09
C TRP A 18 -9.35 -12.39 -15.48
N LEU A 19 -10.08 -11.35 -15.04
CA LEU A 19 -11.42 -11.52 -14.51
C LEU A 19 -12.36 -12.16 -15.56
N ASP A 20 -12.21 -11.79 -16.84
CA ASP A 20 -13.00 -12.31 -17.96
C ASP A 20 -12.70 -13.78 -18.27
N SER A 21 -11.52 -14.26 -17.85
CA SER A 21 -11.13 -15.68 -17.99
C SER A 21 -11.75 -16.60 -16.93
N LEU A 22 -12.42 -16.04 -15.91
CA LEU A 22 -13.03 -16.84 -14.85
C LEU A 22 -14.41 -17.36 -15.30
N PRO A 23 -14.76 -18.62 -14.96
CA PRO A 23 -16.10 -19.13 -15.23
C PRO A 23 -17.18 -18.27 -14.58
N SER A 24 -18.29 -18.04 -15.27
CA SER A 24 -19.42 -17.25 -14.74
C SER A 24 -20.00 -17.83 -13.45
N ALA A 25 -19.92 -19.15 -13.25
CA ALA A 25 -20.30 -19.81 -12.00
C ALA A 25 -19.45 -19.33 -10.81
N CYS A 26 -18.14 -19.13 -11.00
CA CYS A 26 -17.23 -18.62 -9.97
C CYS A 26 -17.56 -17.18 -9.59
N LEU A 27 -17.91 -16.34 -10.58
CA LEU A 27 -18.30 -14.94 -10.33
C LEU A 27 -19.64 -14.84 -9.59
N LYS A 28 -20.56 -15.79 -9.80
CA LYS A 28 -21.82 -15.89 -9.07
C LYS A 28 -21.61 -16.34 -7.62
N GLU A 29 -20.74 -17.32 -7.42
CA GLU A 29 -20.43 -17.86 -6.09
C GLU A 29 -19.61 -16.86 -5.24
N PHE A 30 -18.74 -16.08 -5.89
CA PHE A 30 -17.87 -15.10 -5.25
C PHE A 30 -18.05 -13.68 -5.84
N PRO A 31 -19.18 -13.00 -5.57
CA PRO A 31 -19.49 -11.68 -6.12
C PRO A 31 -18.52 -10.58 -5.64
N LEU A 32 -17.78 -10.85 -4.57
CA LEU A 32 -16.75 -9.95 -4.02
C LEU A 32 -15.50 -9.86 -4.91
N ILE A 33 -15.22 -10.86 -5.76
CA ILE A 33 -14.00 -10.88 -6.59
C ILE A 33 -14.00 -9.73 -7.61
N PRO A 34 -15.06 -9.52 -8.42
CA PRO A 34 -15.16 -8.35 -9.31
C PRO A 34 -14.99 -7.02 -8.59
N GLN A 35 -15.67 -6.84 -7.46
CA GLN A 35 -15.63 -5.60 -6.68
C GLN A 35 -14.23 -5.30 -6.14
N LEU A 36 -13.55 -6.32 -5.60
CA LEU A 36 -12.18 -6.20 -5.12
C LEU A 36 -11.21 -5.89 -6.28
N PHE A 37 -11.41 -6.53 -7.44
CA PHE A 37 -10.62 -6.26 -8.63
C PHE A 37 -10.78 -4.81 -9.10
N GLU A 38 -12.01 -4.31 -9.12
CA GLU A 38 -12.31 -2.92 -9.46
C GLU A 38 -11.64 -1.93 -8.50
N VAL A 39 -11.85 -2.10 -7.19
CA VAL A 39 -11.28 -1.21 -6.15
C VAL A 39 -9.76 -1.19 -6.22
N THR A 40 -9.13 -2.35 -6.35
CA THR A 40 -7.67 -2.48 -6.42
C THR A 40 -7.12 -1.78 -7.67
N ARG A 41 -7.79 -1.95 -8.81
CA ARG A 41 -7.39 -1.34 -10.08
C ARG A 41 -7.59 0.17 -10.08
N LYS A 42 -8.71 0.67 -9.55
CA LYS A 42 -8.95 2.11 -9.38
C LYS A 42 -7.86 2.73 -8.51
N PHE A 43 -7.54 2.13 -7.35
CA PHE A 43 -6.48 2.62 -6.47
C PHE A 43 -5.12 2.68 -7.18
N ARG A 44 -4.73 1.59 -7.85
CA ARG A 44 -3.49 1.55 -8.63
C ARG A 44 -3.44 2.66 -9.67
N ASN A 45 -4.52 2.88 -10.43
CA ASN A 45 -4.55 3.90 -11.47
C ASN A 45 -4.33 5.30 -10.90
N ILE A 46 -4.91 5.61 -9.74
CA ILE A 46 -4.71 6.88 -9.02
C ILE A 46 -3.23 7.08 -8.70
N VAL A 47 -2.59 6.07 -8.10
CA VAL A 47 -1.17 6.11 -7.72
C VAL A 47 -0.25 6.18 -8.95
N SER A 48 -0.48 5.34 -9.97
CA SER A 48 0.34 5.29 -11.19
C SER A 48 0.25 6.57 -12.02
N LYS A 49 -0.91 7.22 -12.06
CA LYS A 49 -1.12 8.47 -12.81
C LYS A 49 -0.70 9.72 -12.02
N ARG A 50 -0.28 9.56 -10.77
CA ARG A 50 0.03 10.64 -9.84
C ARG A 50 -1.08 11.71 -9.77
N SER A 51 -2.32 11.26 -9.63
CA SER A 51 -3.50 12.12 -9.57
C SER A 51 -4.25 11.88 -8.28
N ASN A 52 -4.68 12.94 -7.60
CA ASN A 52 -5.46 12.84 -6.36
C ASN A 52 -6.99 12.94 -6.57
N GLN A 53 -7.44 13.32 -7.77
CA GLN A 53 -8.85 13.57 -8.07
C GLN A 53 -9.73 12.32 -7.88
N GLY A 54 -9.15 11.13 -8.08
CA GLY A 54 -9.88 9.87 -7.94
C GLY A 54 -10.00 9.35 -6.49
N ILE A 55 -9.28 9.92 -5.52
CA ILE A 55 -9.24 9.40 -4.14
C ILE A 55 -10.62 9.46 -3.47
N PRO A 56 -11.38 10.57 -3.49
CA PRO A 56 -12.68 10.63 -2.81
C PRO A 56 -13.68 9.59 -3.34
N GLY A 57 -13.87 9.53 -4.67
CA GLY A 57 -14.78 8.55 -5.28
C GLY A 57 -14.31 7.10 -5.08
N TRP A 58 -13.00 6.88 -4.98
CA TRP A 58 -12.46 5.56 -4.64
C TRP A 58 -12.78 5.16 -3.19
N ILE A 59 -12.66 6.09 -2.22
CA ILE A 59 -13.06 5.87 -0.82
C ILE A 59 -14.54 5.52 -0.72
N GLU A 60 -15.41 6.28 -1.41
CA GLU A 60 -16.86 6.01 -1.45
C GLU A 60 -17.16 4.62 -2.03
N THR A 61 -16.49 4.23 -3.12
CA THR A 61 -16.62 2.89 -3.72
C THR A 61 -16.23 1.80 -2.71
N CYS A 62 -15.14 1.99 -1.97
CA CYS A 62 -14.69 1.03 -0.95
C CYS A 62 -15.70 0.88 0.19
N LYS A 63 -16.27 2.00 0.66
CA LYS A 63 -17.30 2.01 1.70
C LYS A 63 -18.59 1.33 1.25
N MET A 64 -18.99 1.54 -0.01
CA MET A 64 -20.17 0.92 -0.59
C MET A 64 -20.04 -0.61 -0.67
N TYR A 65 -18.88 -1.11 -1.08
CA TYR A 65 -18.63 -2.56 -1.16
C TYR A 65 -18.37 -3.22 0.19
N SER A 66 -17.94 -2.45 1.20
CA SER A 66 -17.71 -2.88 2.58
C SER A 66 -16.88 -4.17 2.67
N PHE A 67 -15.56 -4.01 2.57
CA PHE A 67 -14.63 -5.10 2.80
C PHE A 67 -14.02 -4.96 4.20
N PRO A 68 -14.24 -5.92 5.12
CA PRO A 68 -13.67 -5.84 6.47
C PRO A 68 -12.15 -5.65 6.51
N ALA A 69 -11.45 -6.19 5.51
CA ALA A 69 -10.00 -6.04 5.36
C ALA A 69 -9.55 -4.64 4.90
N LEU A 70 -10.44 -3.86 4.27
CA LEU A 70 -10.16 -2.50 3.79
C LEU A 70 -10.75 -1.42 4.69
N ASP A 71 -11.75 -1.70 5.50
CA ASP A 71 -12.43 -0.68 6.34
C ASP A 71 -11.43 0.08 7.24
N THR A 72 -10.51 -0.64 7.87
CA THR A 72 -9.43 -0.04 8.66
C THR A 72 -8.51 0.84 7.81
N PHE A 73 -8.16 0.38 6.60
CA PHE A 73 -7.31 1.13 5.68
C PHE A 73 -7.99 2.43 5.23
N ILE A 74 -9.27 2.38 4.87
CA ILE A 74 -10.06 3.55 4.50
C ILE A 74 -10.15 4.53 5.66
N THR A 75 -10.41 4.04 6.87
CA THR A 75 -10.45 4.88 8.08
C THR A 75 -9.13 5.63 8.29
N TYR A 76 -7.98 4.99 8.07
CA TYR A 76 -6.69 5.66 8.17
C TYR A 76 -6.45 6.69 7.07
N ILE A 77 -6.88 6.39 5.83
CA ILE A 77 -6.79 7.35 4.73
C ILE A 77 -7.62 8.60 5.04
N GLU A 78 -8.84 8.44 5.56
CA GLU A 78 -9.71 9.58 5.87
C GLU A 78 -9.15 10.45 6.99
N LYS A 79 -8.49 9.85 7.99
CA LYS A 79 -7.83 10.58 9.09
C LYS A 79 -6.72 11.51 8.61
N ASP A 80 -6.04 11.17 7.52
CA ASP A 80 -4.95 11.96 6.94
C ASP A 80 -5.17 12.20 5.44
N LEU A 81 -6.40 12.58 5.07
CA LEU A 81 -6.79 12.71 3.66
C LEU A 81 -5.92 13.73 2.92
N GLN A 82 -5.58 14.85 3.58
CA GLN A 82 -4.71 15.87 2.99
C GLN A 82 -3.31 15.32 2.69
N GLY A 83 -2.70 14.59 3.64
CA GLY A 83 -1.41 13.94 3.44
C GLY A 83 -1.44 12.92 2.30
N VAL A 84 -2.48 12.09 2.24
CA VAL A 84 -2.67 11.11 1.16
C VAL A 84 -2.85 11.79 -0.21
N MET A 85 -3.67 12.84 -0.28
CA MET A 85 -3.90 13.58 -1.52
C MET A 85 -2.63 14.28 -2.01
N ALA A 86 -1.81 14.81 -1.09
CA ALA A 86 -0.52 15.40 -1.42
C ALA A 86 0.47 14.32 -1.92
N ALA A 87 0.58 13.21 -1.19
CA ALA A 87 1.46 12.09 -1.54
C ALA A 87 1.14 11.43 -2.89
N CYS A 88 -0.11 11.51 -3.35
CA CYS A 88 -0.49 11.02 -4.67
C CYS A 88 0.09 11.87 -5.81
N VAL A 89 0.39 13.15 -5.59
CA VAL A 89 0.84 14.09 -6.64
C VAL A 89 2.34 14.40 -6.51
N ASP A 90 2.83 14.43 -5.27
CA ASP A 90 4.21 14.79 -4.97
C ASP A 90 5.21 13.81 -5.64
N PRO A 91 6.22 14.30 -6.38
CA PRO A 91 7.25 13.44 -6.94
C PRO A 91 8.20 12.84 -5.90
N LEU A 92 8.26 13.41 -4.70
CA LEU A 92 9.12 12.96 -3.62
C LEU A 92 8.55 11.69 -2.98
N SER A 93 9.44 10.73 -2.76
CA SER A 93 9.10 9.51 -2.04
C SER A 93 9.69 9.55 -0.64
N ASN A 94 9.02 8.86 0.30
CA ASN A 94 9.56 8.61 1.64
C ASN A 94 10.75 7.62 1.62
N GLY A 95 11.21 7.14 0.46
CA GLY A 95 12.24 6.11 0.35
C GLY A 95 13.56 6.48 1.02
N LEU A 96 13.98 7.76 0.95
CA LEU A 96 15.20 8.22 1.63
C LEU A 96 15.02 8.17 3.15
N SER A 97 13.91 8.68 3.65
CA SER A 97 13.56 8.66 5.08
C SER A 97 13.42 7.23 5.61
N GLU A 98 12.75 6.36 4.86
CA GLU A 98 12.63 4.93 5.17
C GLU A 98 13.98 4.22 5.18
N GLY A 99 14.88 4.56 4.25
CA GLY A 99 16.26 4.06 4.22
C GLY A 99 17.04 4.45 5.47
N HIS A 100 16.95 5.70 5.90
CA HIS A 100 17.56 6.15 7.16
C HIS A 100 16.96 5.45 8.38
N ILE A 101 15.64 5.36 8.46
CA ILE A 101 14.93 4.65 9.55
C ILE A 101 15.36 3.17 9.57
N HIS A 102 15.47 2.54 8.40
CA HIS A 102 15.92 1.16 8.29
C HIS A 102 17.36 1.01 8.79
N ARG A 103 18.28 1.89 8.39
CA ARG A 103 19.67 1.91 8.90
C ARG A 103 19.71 2.02 10.43
N VAL A 104 18.93 2.94 11.01
CA VAL A 104 18.85 3.12 12.47
C VAL A 104 18.31 1.86 13.15
N LYS A 105 17.22 1.29 12.64
CA LYS A 105 16.63 0.03 13.15
C LYS A 105 17.63 -1.13 13.06
N MET A 106 18.37 -1.22 11.96
CA MET A 106 19.39 -2.24 11.73
C MET A 106 20.53 -2.12 12.74
N LEU A 107 21.08 -0.91 12.95
CA LEU A 107 22.11 -0.67 13.98
C LEU A 107 21.63 -1.08 15.38
N LYS A 108 20.39 -0.71 15.76
CA LYS A 108 19.81 -1.10 17.05
C LYS A 108 19.66 -2.64 17.18
N ARG A 109 19.27 -3.33 16.10
CA ARG A 109 19.16 -4.80 16.04
C ARG A 109 20.51 -5.50 16.14
N MET A 110 21.53 -5.01 15.43
CA MET A 110 22.91 -5.54 15.53
C MET A 110 23.47 -5.42 16.96
N MET A 111 22.98 -4.46 17.73
CA MET A 111 23.39 -4.24 19.12
C MET A 111 22.48 -4.94 20.13
N TYR A 112 21.64 -5.89 19.67
CA TYR A 112 20.72 -6.65 20.52
C TYR A 112 19.81 -5.77 21.39
N GLY A 113 19.44 -4.59 20.87
CA GLY A 113 18.63 -3.62 21.61
C GLY A 113 19.36 -2.85 22.72
N ARG A 114 20.67 -3.10 22.92
CA ARG A 114 21.50 -2.46 23.98
C ARG A 114 22.09 -1.11 23.57
N ALA A 115 21.59 -0.50 22.51
CA ALA A 115 22.00 0.84 22.11
C ALA A 115 21.17 1.87 22.89
N SER A 116 21.81 2.58 23.83
CA SER A 116 21.24 3.81 24.40
C SER A 116 21.10 4.88 23.31
N ASP A 117 20.24 5.88 23.51
CA ASP A 117 20.02 6.94 22.52
C ASP A 117 21.32 7.66 22.15
N GLU A 118 22.20 7.89 23.13
CA GLU A 118 23.51 8.51 22.90
C GLU A 118 24.42 7.61 22.05
N LEU A 119 24.46 6.31 22.34
CA LEU A 119 25.26 5.35 21.59
C LEU A 119 24.75 5.19 20.16
N LEU A 120 23.42 5.19 19.97
CA LEU A 120 22.80 5.13 18.66
C LEU A 120 23.11 6.40 17.85
N LYS A 121 23.02 7.60 18.46
CA LYS A 121 23.43 8.87 17.84
C LYS A 121 24.90 8.82 17.40
N LYS A 122 25.81 8.37 18.27
CA LYS A 122 27.23 8.22 17.94
C LYS A 122 27.43 7.30 16.73
N ARG A 123 26.78 6.14 16.67
CA ARG A 123 26.92 5.20 15.54
C ARG A 123 26.25 5.66 14.24
N VAL A 124 25.23 6.51 14.32
CA VAL A 124 24.53 7.05 13.15
C VAL A 124 25.29 8.22 12.55
N LEU A 125 25.73 9.16 13.40
CA LEU A 125 26.33 10.44 13.00
C LEU A 125 27.82 10.36 12.75
N ILE A 126 28.54 9.45 13.41
CA ILE A 126 29.98 9.25 13.20
C ILE A 126 30.14 8.17 12.13
N PRO A 127 30.62 8.51 10.91
CA PRO A 127 31.00 7.49 9.94
C PRO A 127 32.09 6.62 10.58
N LEU A 128 31.92 5.30 10.55
CA LEU A 128 33.05 4.41 10.79
C LEU A 128 34.00 4.61 9.60
N LEU A 129 35.06 5.41 9.81
CA LEU A 129 36.21 5.46 8.91
C LEU A 129 36.87 4.08 8.84
#